data_AF-A0A3P9LEB2-F1
#
_entry.id   AF-A0A3P9LEB2-F1
#
_cell.length_a   1.000
_cell.length_b   1.000
_cell.length_c   1.000
_cell.angle_alpha   90.00
_cell.angle_beta   90.00
_cell.angle_gamma   90.00
#
_symmetry.space_group_name_H-M   'P 1'
#
loop_
_entity.id
_entity.type
_entity.pdbx_description
1 polymer ?
#
loop_
_entity_poly.entity_id
_entity_poly.type
_entity_poly.pdbx_seq_one_letter_code
_entity_poly.pdbx_strand_id
1 'polypeptide(L)'
;VFANCFYFPKRFIFLWMKMLRFRSPSIRSLDQEILCTIRLLDDSELSCSIQKDTKGQFLLDHVCNHYNLLEKDYFGIRYVDPEKQRHWLEPNKPVVRQMKSHQPYMMCFRVKFYPHEPMKIKEELTRYLLYLQLKRDIYHGRLLCPFVEAAYLGACIVQAELGDYDAEEHPCDYIRDFKLFPKQSLKLERKIMEMHKNELRGQNAALAELNMLQRAHSLETYGVDPHPCKDFTGATAFLGFTATGFVVFQGNKRIHLLKWMDVSKLKFEGKTFYVIGIQKEKKLVLTFHTSTPAACKHLWKCGVENQAFYKCAKSSQIKTVSSSNIFFKGSRFRYSGRVAKEVIEASSKIQRDAPEVRRAQFGQSRSFNSLSHKNLIMNMEPLVPALPSTNEYEETAPPCVSTENSNLRPQALKDEVGFEEEEEAGGALTISETAYSPCASMLPSPVDDSQGGVDLLFSPVQSPARLLRELHADPDIQAQLEAERARDRAYERTRLAARSQMSGVLTNSLRLLSSNERVNACMLSVVRFVSVVVGVLLVTVPALLLLLESDINWSFLHEIRQTPEFEQFHYEYYCPLRRWILCRISMAMENLWSD
;
A
#
# COMPACT_ATOMS: atom_id res chain seq x y z
N VAL A 1 -60.46 -5.14 30.30
CA VAL A 1 -59.59 -5.64 29.21
C VAL A 1 -58.84 -4.47 28.59
N PHE A 2 -57.82 -3.95 29.26
CA PHE A 2 -56.84 -2.99 28.70
C PHE A 2 -55.56 -3.11 29.54
N ALA A 3 -54.95 -4.29 29.44
CA ALA A 3 -53.58 -4.56 29.83
C ALA A 3 -52.95 -5.25 28.62
N ASN A 4 -51.69 -4.90 28.31
CA ASN A 4 -50.85 -5.35 27.19
C ASN A 4 -50.84 -4.42 25.97
N CYS A 5 -49.99 -3.40 26.02
CA CYS A 5 -49.07 -3.06 24.92
C CYS A 5 -48.15 -1.89 25.29
N PHE A 6 -47.24 -2.09 26.25
CA PHE A 6 -46.02 -1.27 26.37
C PHE A 6 -44.85 -2.14 26.81
N TYR A 7 -44.44 -3.05 25.93
CA TYR A 7 -43.11 -3.65 25.96
C TYR A 7 -42.25 -2.94 24.90
N PHE A 8 -41.85 -1.70 25.21
CA PHE A 8 -40.78 -1.03 24.46
C PHE A 8 -39.43 -1.57 24.97
N PRO A 9 -38.50 -1.98 24.08
CA PRO A 9 -37.37 -2.79 24.50
C PRO A 9 -36.31 -1.95 25.21
N LYS A 10 -35.96 -2.35 26.44
CA LYS A 10 -34.82 -1.89 27.26
C LYS A 10 -33.47 -1.82 26.51
N ARG A 11 -33.36 -2.34 25.28
CA ARG A 11 -32.18 -2.28 24.41
C ARG A 11 -31.90 -0.90 23.82
N PHE A 12 -32.91 -0.04 23.59
CA PHE A 12 -32.67 1.26 22.95
C PHE A 12 -32.07 2.29 23.91
N ILE A 13 -32.54 2.32 25.16
CA ILE A 13 -32.01 3.19 26.22
C ILE A 13 -30.61 2.75 26.67
N PHE A 14 -30.34 1.44 26.73
CA PHE A 14 -28.99 0.94 27.01
C PHE A 14 -27.99 1.24 25.88
N LEU A 15 -28.47 1.36 24.63
CA LEU A 15 -27.64 1.76 23.48
C LEU A 15 -27.37 3.27 23.47
N TRP A 16 -28.33 4.08 23.90
CA TRP A 16 -28.19 5.54 24.02
C TRP A 16 -27.30 5.93 25.21
N MET A 17 -27.46 5.27 26.38
CA MET A 17 -26.56 5.45 27.54
C MET A 17 -25.15 4.89 27.29
N LYS A 18 -24.99 3.88 26.41
CA LYS A 18 -23.65 3.46 25.92
C LYS A 18 -23.04 4.43 24.91
N MET A 19 -23.85 5.22 24.20
CA MET A 19 -23.36 6.26 23.28
C MET A 19 -22.95 7.54 24.00
N LEU A 20 -23.57 7.89 25.13
CA LEU A 20 -23.22 9.07 25.94
C LEU A 20 -22.08 8.85 26.94
N ARG A 21 -21.66 7.59 27.19
CA ARG A 21 -20.43 7.28 27.97
C ARG A 21 -19.11 7.46 27.21
N PHE A 22 -19.13 8.04 26.01
CA PHE A 22 -17.92 8.41 25.28
C PHE A 22 -17.78 9.93 25.17
N ARG A 23 -17.33 10.55 26.27
CA ARG A 23 -16.32 11.63 26.34
C ARG A 23 -16.53 12.47 27.60
N SER A 24 -15.94 11.98 28.69
CA SER A 24 -14.97 12.84 29.36
C SER A 24 -13.75 11.96 29.60
N PRO A 25 -12.60 12.19 28.93
CA PRO A 25 -11.39 11.51 29.34
C PRO A 25 -11.12 11.96 30.77
N SER A 26 -11.13 11.00 31.69
CA SER A 26 -10.58 11.21 33.02
C SER A 26 -9.22 11.91 32.86
N ILE A 27 -9.07 13.07 33.49
CA ILE A 27 -7.84 13.89 33.46
C ILE A 27 -6.61 13.06 33.89
N ARG A 28 -6.81 11.90 34.53
CA ARG A 28 -5.76 10.95 34.92
C ARG A 28 -5.26 10.02 33.79
N SER A 29 -5.83 10.05 32.57
CA SER A 29 -5.43 9.15 31.47
C SER A 29 -4.60 9.80 30.36
N LEU A 30 -4.27 11.09 30.48
CA LEU A 30 -3.48 11.85 29.51
C LEU A 30 -1.97 11.60 29.61
N ASP A 31 -1.50 10.96 30.68
CA ASP A 31 -0.06 10.85 31.00
C ASP A 31 0.63 9.58 30.48
N GLN A 32 -0.09 8.65 29.82
CA GLN A 32 0.58 7.47 29.28
C GLN A 32 1.16 7.77 27.90
N GLU A 33 2.35 8.39 27.92
CA GLU A 33 3.20 8.49 26.74
C GLU A 33 3.62 7.09 26.28
N ILE A 34 3.47 6.86 24.98
CA ILE A 34 3.83 5.60 24.34
C ILE A 34 5.08 5.85 23.51
N LEU A 35 6.15 5.11 23.79
CA LEU A 35 7.36 5.18 22.99
C LEU A 35 7.16 4.52 21.62
N CYS A 36 7.50 5.28 20.58
CA CYS A 36 7.47 4.85 19.19
C CYS A 36 8.86 5.02 18.58
N THR A 37 9.40 3.96 17.98
CA THR A 37 10.68 3.96 17.27
C THR A 37 10.45 3.72 15.78
N ILE A 38 10.95 4.65 14.97
CA ILE A 38 10.86 4.60 13.51
C ILE A 38 12.26 4.38 12.95
N ARG A 39 12.46 3.23 12.32
CA ARG A 39 13.70 2.94 11.60
C ARG A 39 13.70 3.61 10.23
N LEU A 40 14.70 4.43 9.98
CA LEU A 40 14.82 5.23 8.76
C LEU A 40 15.40 4.42 7.60
N LEU A 41 15.68 5.10 6.47
CA LEU A 41 16.17 4.45 5.25
C LEU A 41 17.66 4.09 5.32
N ASP A 42 18.44 4.85 6.08
CA ASP A 42 19.86 4.63 6.41
C ASP A 42 20.07 3.67 7.61
N ASP A 43 18.98 3.04 8.07
CA ASP A 43 18.90 2.17 9.26
C ASP A 43 19.10 2.86 10.62
N SER A 44 19.25 4.19 10.65
CA SER A 44 19.18 4.94 11.91
C SER A 44 17.77 4.88 12.52
N GLU A 45 17.67 5.13 13.81
CA GLU A 45 16.41 5.06 14.55
C GLU A 45 16.00 6.43 15.10
N LEU A 46 14.78 6.85 14.77
CA LEU A 46 14.16 8.06 15.29
C LEU A 46 13.09 7.66 16.29
N SER A 47 13.28 8.03 17.56
CA SER A 47 12.32 7.72 18.63
C SER A 47 11.53 8.97 19.05
N CYS A 48 10.24 8.79 19.33
CA CYS A 48 9.37 9.85 19.84
C CYS A 48 8.28 9.28 20.77
N SER A 49 7.81 10.10 21.71
CA SER A 49 6.65 9.81 22.54
C SER A 49 5.36 10.23 21.83
N ILE A 50 4.35 9.37 21.85
CA ILE A 50 3.01 9.67 21.31
C ILE A 50 1.92 9.47 22.35
N GLN A 51 0.80 10.17 22.18
CA GLN A 51 -0.42 10.01 22.96
C GLN A 51 -1.40 9.06 22.26
N LYS A 52 -2.45 8.62 22.99
CA LYS A 52 -3.42 7.61 22.52
C LYS A 52 -4.19 8.02 21.26
N ASP A 53 -4.38 9.31 21.03
CA ASP A 53 -5.10 9.89 19.91
C ASP A 53 -4.19 10.45 18.81
N THR A 54 -2.87 10.44 19.01
CA THR A 54 -1.88 10.89 18.01
C THR A 54 -2.08 10.14 16.69
N LYS A 55 -2.28 10.90 15.62
CA LYS A 55 -2.55 10.38 14.27
C LYS A 55 -1.26 9.95 13.58
N GLY A 56 -1.35 9.01 12.65
CA GLY A 56 -0.20 8.58 11.84
C GLY A 56 0.48 9.73 11.07
N GLN A 57 -0.27 10.77 10.70
CA GLN A 57 0.26 11.96 10.05
C GLN A 57 1.35 12.65 10.89
N PHE A 58 1.21 12.69 12.21
CA PHE A 58 2.21 13.28 13.10
C PHE A 58 3.56 12.58 12.99
N LEU A 59 3.56 11.24 12.99
CA LEU A 59 4.79 10.46 12.85
C LEU A 59 5.45 10.68 11.47
N LEU A 60 4.64 10.76 10.41
CA LEU A 60 5.15 11.02 9.07
C LEU A 60 5.79 12.42 9.00
N ASP A 61 5.09 13.44 9.48
CA ASP A 61 5.63 14.81 9.50
C ASP A 61 6.86 14.92 10.40
N HIS A 62 6.93 14.18 11.52
CA HIS A 62 8.10 14.13 12.39
C HIS A 62 9.35 13.63 11.64
N VAL A 63 9.23 12.53 10.87
CA VAL A 63 10.32 12.01 10.04
C VAL A 63 10.65 12.96 8.89
N CYS A 64 9.65 13.52 8.21
CA CYS A 64 9.89 14.47 7.13
C CYS A 64 10.60 15.74 7.61
N ASN A 65 10.26 16.23 8.81
CA ASN A 65 10.93 17.38 9.41
C ASN A 65 12.36 17.05 9.82
N HIS A 66 12.63 15.84 10.34
CA HIS A 66 13.99 15.39 10.65
C HIS A 66 14.91 15.44 9.42
N TYR A 67 14.41 14.98 8.27
CA TYR A 67 15.15 15.05 7.01
C TYR A 67 15.10 16.41 6.31
N ASN A 68 14.20 17.31 6.74
CA ASN A 68 13.84 18.51 5.98
C ASN A 68 13.34 18.17 4.55
N LEU A 69 12.45 17.18 4.43
CA LEU A 69 11.96 16.59 3.17
C LEU A 69 10.68 17.27 2.66
N LEU A 70 10.70 17.86 1.44
CA LEU A 70 9.51 18.48 0.84
C LEU A 70 8.68 17.53 -0.03
N GLU A 71 9.33 16.60 -0.73
CA GLU A 71 8.70 15.64 -1.64
C GLU A 71 8.16 14.41 -0.88
N LYS A 72 7.46 14.66 0.24
CA LYS A 72 7.05 13.63 1.21
C LYS A 72 6.06 12.60 0.68
N ASP A 73 5.31 12.89 -0.39
CA ASP A 73 4.26 12.00 -0.89
C ASP A 73 4.80 10.67 -1.44
N TYR A 74 6.08 10.57 -1.78
CA TYR A 74 6.69 9.30 -2.21
C TYR A 74 6.89 8.31 -1.06
N PHE A 75 6.83 8.76 0.18
CA PHE A 75 7.21 7.97 1.35
C PHE A 75 6.02 7.63 2.24
N GLY A 76 6.23 6.66 3.11
CA GLY A 76 5.28 6.28 4.13
C GLY A 76 5.94 5.54 5.28
N ILE A 77 5.18 5.37 6.35
CA ILE A 77 5.58 4.54 7.49
C ILE A 77 4.87 3.20 7.36
N ARG A 78 5.62 2.10 7.43
CA ARG A 78 5.08 0.75 7.47
C ARG A 78 5.36 0.09 8.82
N TYR A 79 4.49 -0.81 9.22
CA TYR A 79 4.66 -1.66 10.39
C TYR A 79 4.27 -3.10 10.04
N VAL A 80 4.63 -4.03 10.90
CA VAL A 80 4.22 -5.43 10.76
C VAL A 80 3.29 -5.78 11.91
N ASP A 81 2.17 -6.43 11.61
CA ASP A 81 1.24 -6.89 12.64
C ASP A 81 1.70 -8.23 13.26
N PRO A 82 1.08 -8.67 14.38
CA PRO A 82 1.41 -9.95 15.02
C PRO A 82 1.25 -11.17 14.08
N GLU A 83 0.40 -11.07 13.05
CA GLU A 83 0.19 -12.09 12.03
C GLU A 83 1.25 -12.07 10.91
N LYS A 84 2.33 -11.28 11.09
CA LYS A 84 3.41 -11.08 10.12
C LYS A 84 2.99 -10.43 8.81
N GLN A 85 1.84 -9.77 8.76
CA GLN A 85 1.40 -8.99 7.61
C GLN A 85 1.95 -7.57 7.69
N ARG A 86 2.51 -7.08 6.58
CA ARG A 86 2.99 -5.71 6.45
C ARG A 86 1.81 -4.77 6.21
N HIS A 87 1.81 -3.61 6.86
CA HIS A 87 0.78 -2.58 6.71
C HIS A 87 1.42 -1.21 6.55
N TRP A 88 0.80 -0.37 5.73
CA TRP A 88 1.09 1.07 5.70
C TRP A 88 0.28 1.76 6.78
N LEU A 89 0.93 2.62 7.57
CA LEU A 89 0.30 3.45 8.57
C LEU A 89 -0.63 4.46 7.87
N GLU A 90 -1.91 4.43 8.20
CA GLU A 90 -2.89 5.37 7.67
C GLU A 90 -2.74 6.73 8.39
N PRO A 91 -2.47 7.83 7.65
CA PRO A 91 -2.13 9.13 8.26
C PRO A 91 -3.30 9.73 9.06
N ASN A 92 -4.54 9.47 8.64
CA ASN A 92 -5.74 10.06 9.23
C ASN A 92 -6.26 9.31 10.46
N LYS A 93 -5.63 8.19 10.86
CA LYS A 93 -6.07 7.36 11.97
C LYS A 93 -5.09 7.43 13.15
N PRO A 94 -5.57 7.33 14.40
CA PRO A 94 -4.70 7.21 15.57
C PRO A 94 -3.75 6.03 15.45
N VAL A 95 -2.47 6.22 15.76
CA VAL A 95 -1.42 5.20 15.66
C VAL A 95 -1.77 3.98 16.52
N VAL A 96 -2.14 4.22 17.78
CA VAL A 96 -2.50 3.17 18.75
C VAL A 96 -3.66 2.29 18.27
N ARG A 97 -4.59 2.83 17.46
CA ARG A 97 -5.71 2.04 16.91
C ARG A 97 -5.31 1.16 15.72
N GLN A 98 -4.16 1.43 15.12
CA GLN A 98 -3.63 0.69 13.98
C GLN A 98 -2.62 -0.36 14.41
N MET A 99 -1.81 -0.02 15.42
CA MET A 99 -0.83 -0.92 16.03
C MET A 99 -1.56 -1.97 16.86
N LYS A 100 -1.56 -3.21 16.38
CA LYS A 100 -2.07 -4.38 17.12
C LYS A 100 -0.98 -5.04 17.97
N SER A 101 0.28 -4.65 17.80
CA SER A 101 1.42 -5.20 18.51
C SER A 101 1.53 -4.65 19.94
N HIS A 102 2.26 -5.37 20.79
CA HIS A 102 2.65 -4.87 22.11
C HIS A 102 3.70 -3.76 21.97
N GLN A 103 3.75 -2.88 22.97
CA GLN A 103 4.75 -1.80 23.05
C GLN A 103 6.12 -2.37 23.45
N PRO A 104 7.24 -1.75 23.03
CA PRO A 104 7.34 -0.52 22.24
C PRO A 104 6.98 -0.73 20.75
N TYR A 105 6.46 0.33 20.11
CA TYR A 105 6.10 0.24 18.69
C TYR A 105 7.33 0.43 17.82
N MET A 106 7.57 -0.54 16.92
CA MET A 106 8.62 -0.48 15.92
C MET A 106 8.02 -0.34 14.53
N MET A 107 8.46 0.67 13.80
CA MET A 107 7.98 0.98 12.45
C MET A 107 9.16 1.29 11.53
N CYS A 108 8.90 1.38 10.23
CA CYS A 108 9.92 1.64 9.23
C CYS A 108 9.46 2.73 8.27
N PHE A 109 10.27 3.78 8.11
CA PHE A 109 10.07 4.77 7.05
C PHE A 109 10.61 4.23 5.72
N ARG A 110 9.77 4.17 4.68
CA ARG A 110 10.08 3.53 3.40
C ARG A 110 9.47 4.29 2.23
N VAL A 111 9.99 4.01 1.04
CA VAL A 111 9.36 4.47 -0.21
C VAL A 111 8.06 3.71 -0.41
N LYS A 112 6.97 4.45 -0.56
CA LYS A 112 5.62 3.92 -0.76
C LYS A 112 5.22 3.97 -2.23
N PHE A 113 5.52 5.09 -2.90
CA PHE A 113 5.29 5.26 -4.32
C PHE A 113 6.62 5.54 -5.01
N TYR A 114 7.01 4.67 -5.93
CA TYR A 114 8.22 4.86 -6.70
C TYR A 114 7.92 5.80 -7.88
N PRO A 115 8.75 6.81 -8.13
CA PRO A 115 8.56 7.71 -9.27
C PRO A 115 8.65 6.93 -10.59
N HIS A 116 7.91 7.33 -11.61
CA HIS A 116 8.06 6.74 -12.95
C HIS A 116 9.44 7.03 -13.54
N GLU A 117 9.93 8.25 -13.30
CA GLU A 117 11.23 8.74 -13.73
C GLU A 117 11.92 9.40 -12.53
N PRO A 118 12.80 8.71 -11.79
CA PRO A 118 13.47 9.27 -10.62
C PRO A 118 14.32 10.50 -10.95
N MET A 119 14.72 10.67 -12.22
CA MET A 119 15.47 11.83 -12.70
C MET A 119 14.66 13.14 -12.66
N LYS A 120 13.31 13.06 -12.64
CA LYS A 120 12.43 14.23 -12.58
C LYS A 120 12.25 14.77 -11.16
N ILE A 121 12.78 14.07 -10.16
CA ILE A 121 12.75 14.51 -8.77
C ILE A 121 13.73 15.65 -8.61
N LYS A 122 13.26 16.74 -8.02
CA LYS A 122 14.03 17.98 -7.96
C LYS A 122 15.08 17.94 -6.86
N GLU A 123 14.74 17.47 -5.66
CA GLU A 123 15.67 17.49 -4.53
C GLU A 123 16.62 16.30 -4.55
N GLU A 124 17.92 16.56 -4.35
CA GLU A 124 18.93 15.51 -4.20
C GLU A 124 18.63 14.60 -3.02
N LEU A 125 18.18 15.16 -1.89
CA LEU A 125 17.78 14.38 -0.71
C LEU A 125 16.75 13.30 -1.05
N THR A 126 15.71 13.64 -1.82
CA THR A 126 14.69 12.67 -2.22
C THR A 126 15.28 11.57 -3.10
N ARG A 127 16.21 11.92 -4.01
CA ARG A 127 16.94 10.94 -4.85
C ARG A 127 17.82 10.04 -3.99
N TYR A 128 18.53 10.59 -3.00
CA TYR A 128 19.34 9.82 -2.06
C TYR A 128 18.51 8.83 -1.25
N LEU A 129 17.35 9.26 -0.73
CA LEU A 129 16.44 8.36 0.00
C LEU A 129 15.88 7.24 -0.89
N LEU A 130 15.61 7.52 -2.17
CA LEU A 130 15.26 6.49 -3.15
C LEU A 130 16.42 5.53 -3.42
N TYR A 131 17.64 6.04 -3.53
CA TYR A 131 18.85 5.23 -3.69
C TYR A 131 19.02 4.28 -2.50
N LEU A 132 18.87 4.74 -1.26
CA LEU A 132 18.94 3.90 -0.06
C LEU A 132 17.89 2.79 -0.07
N GLN A 133 16.67 3.09 -0.54
CA GLN A 133 15.63 2.08 -0.68
C GLN A 133 16.00 1.04 -1.75
N LEU A 134 16.51 1.45 -2.91
CA LEU A 134 16.90 0.53 -3.97
C LEU A 134 18.13 -0.31 -3.59
N LYS A 135 19.10 0.28 -2.89
CA LYS A 135 20.24 -0.45 -2.29
C LYS A 135 19.73 -1.58 -1.38
N ARG A 136 18.74 -1.28 -0.54
CA ARG A 136 18.08 -2.28 0.31
C ARG A 136 17.29 -3.31 -0.51
N ASP A 137 16.60 -2.90 -1.57
CA ASP A 137 15.82 -3.81 -2.43
C ASP A 137 16.74 -4.77 -3.20
N ILE A 138 17.93 -4.33 -3.61
CA ILE A 138 18.98 -5.17 -4.20
C ILE A 138 19.49 -6.17 -3.17
N TYR A 139 19.89 -5.68 -1.99
CA TYR A 139 20.44 -6.52 -0.92
C TYR A 139 19.49 -7.65 -0.49
N HIS A 140 18.18 -7.39 -0.46
CA HIS A 140 17.17 -8.40 -0.12
C HIS A 140 16.65 -9.20 -1.32
N GLY A 141 17.18 -8.98 -2.52
CA GLY A 141 16.76 -9.71 -3.73
C GLY A 141 15.35 -9.37 -4.22
N ARG A 142 14.82 -8.20 -3.83
CA ARG A 142 13.53 -7.67 -4.30
C ARG A 142 13.66 -7.03 -5.68
N LEU A 143 14.79 -6.38 -5.96
CA LEU A 143 15.12 -5.88 -7.28
C LEU A 143 15.95 -6.93 -8.02
N LEU A 144 15.30 -7.66 -8.92
CA LEU A 144 15.95 -8.65 -9.79
C LEU A 144 16.83 -7.94 -10.81
N CYS A 145 18.12 -8.27 -10.77
CA CYS A 145 19.15 -7.67 -11.62
C CYS A 145 19.79 -8.78 -12.48
N PRO A 146 19.69 -8.69 -13.82
CA PRO A 146 20.56 -9.47 -14.71
C PRO A 146 22.04 -9.20 -14.39
N PHE A 147 22.94 -10.13 -14.75
CA PHE A 147 24.35 -10.07 -14.35
C PHE A 147 25.02 -8.72 -14.64
N VAL A 148 24.85 -8.19 -15.86
CA VAL A 148 25.46 -6.90 -16.27
C VAL A 148 24.90 -5.73 -15.45
N GLU A 149 23.59 -5.71 -15.25
CA GLU A 149 22.93 -4.67 -14.45
C GLU A 149 23.32 -4.78 -12.97
N ALA A 150 23.44 -6.00 -12.44
CA ALA A 150 23.93 -6.23 -11.08
C ALA A 150 25.36 -5.70 -10.92
N ALA A 151 26.25 -5.97 -11.87
CA ALA A 151 27.62 -5.45 -11.82
C ALA A 151 27.65 -3.92 -11.86
N TYR A 152 26.89 -3.29 -12.76
CA TYR A 152 26.81 -1.84 -12.86
C TYR A 152 26.24 -1.20 -11.59
N LEU A 153 25.12 -1.72 -11.07
CA LEU A 153 24.49 -1.20 -9.86
C LEU A 153 25.39 -1.39 -8.64
N GLY A 154 26.10 -2.54 -8.55
CA GLY A 154 27.10 -2.79 -7.53
C GLY A 154 28.24 -1.79 -7.60
N ALA A 155 28.77 -1.52 -8.79
CA ALA A 155 29.84 -0.55 -8.99
C ALA A 155 29.39 0.88 -8.62
N CYS A 156 28.15 1.27 -8.94
CA CYS A 156 27.61 2.57 -8.52
C CYS A 156 27.48 2.68 -7.00
N ILE A 157 27.09 1.59 -6.32
CA ILE A 157 27.05 1.58 -4.84
C ILE A 157 28.45 1.75 -4.27
N VAL A 158 29.44 1.04 -4.80
CA VAL A 158 30.83 1.12 -4.34
C VAL A 158 31.40 2.51 -4.57
N GLN A 159 31.25 3.08 -5.77
CA GLN A 159 31.69 4.45 -6.09
C GLN A 159 31.03 5.49 -5.17
N ALA A 160 29.73 5.35 -4.87
CA ALA A 160 29.04 6.28 -3.99
C ALA A 160 29.52 6.24 -2.53
N GLU A 161 30.03 5.09 -2.08
CA GLU A 161 30.43 4.85 -0.69
C GLU A 161 31.93 5.07 -0.46
N LEU A 162 32.78 4.66 -1.41
CA LEU A 162 34.24 4.70 -1.31
C LEU A 162 34.88 5.86 -2.08
N GLY A 163 34.16 6.45 -3.06
CA GLY A 163 34.76 7.40 -3.99
C GLY A 163 35.51 6.68 -5.10
N ASP A 164 36.56 7.30 -5.65
CA ASP A 164 37.35 6.73 -6.73
C ASP A 164 38.20 5.54 -6.27
N TYR A 165 38.39 4.57 -7.16
CA TYR A 165 39.32 3.47 -6.93
C TYR A 165 40.77 3.98 -6.70
N ASP A 166 41.34 3.55 -5.59
CA ASP A 166 42.73 3.75 -5.17
C ASP A 166 43.42 2.39 -4.97
N ALA A 167 44.60 2.17 -5.58
CA ALA A 167 45.29 0.88 -5.55
C ALA A 167 45.91 0.54 -4.18
N GLU A 168 46.19 1.54 -3.34
CA GLU A 168 46.75 1.37 -1.99
C GLU A 168 45.64 1.03 -0.99
N GLU A 169 44.44 1.61 -1.16
CA GLU A 169 43.29 1.38 -0.27
C GLU A 169 42.44 0.17 -0.68
N HIS A 170 42.43 -0.20 -1.98
CA HIS A 170 41.53 -1.23 -2.51
C HIS A 170 42.29 -2.48 -3.00
N PRO A 171 42.50 -3.49 -2.12
CA PRO A 171 43.13 -4.75 -2.49
C PRO A 171 42.31 -5.53 -3.52
N CYS A 172 42.87 -6.57 -4.15
CA CYS A 172 42.25 -7.29 -5.27
C CYS A 172 40.88 -7.95 -4.99
N ASP A 173 40.42 -8.03 -3.74
CA ASP A 173 39.15 -8.62 -3.35
C ASP A 173 38.32 -7.75 -2.40
N TYR A 174 38.58 -6.43 -2.32
CA TYR A 174 37.89 -5.50 -1.42
C TYR A 174 36.36 -5.56 -1.51
N ILE A 175 35.79 -5.88 -2.68
CA ILE A 175 34.33 -6.01 -2.86
C ILE A 175 33.72 -7.12 -1.98
N ARG A 176 34.49 -8.14 -1.60
CA ARG A 176 34.01 -9.26 -0.76
C ARG A 176 33.49 -8.79 0.60
N ASP A 177 34.06 -7.72 1.15
CA ASP A 177 33.64 -7.15 2.42
C ASP A 177 32.28 -6.42 2.32
N PHE A 178 31.90 -6.03 1.10
CA PHE A 178 30.62 -5.39 0.80
C PHE A 178 29.63 -6.48 0.40
N LYS A 179 28.74 -6.87 1.33
CA LYS A 179 27.60 -7.76 1.01
C LYS A 179 26.54 -6.98 0.24
N LEU A 180 26.71 -6.85 -1.08
CA LEU A 180 25.83 -6.05 -1.94
C LEU A 180 24.61 -6.84 -2.41
N PHE A 181 24.79 -8.13 -2.71
CA PHE A 181 23.75 -8.99 -3.28
C PHE A 181 23.52 -10.25 -2.43
N PRO A 182 22.30 -10.84 -2.43
CA PRO A 182 22.04 -12.12 -1.75
C PRO A 182 22.93 -13.27 -2.24
N LYS A 183 23.24 -13.27 -3.55
CA LYS A 183 24.09 -14.26 -4.22
C LYS A 183 25.25 -13.54 -4.92
N GLN A 184 26.20 -13.08 -4.12
CA GLN A 184 27.41 -12.41 -4.62
C GLN A 184 28.46 -13.47 -4.98
N SER A 185 28.73 -13.63 -6.28
CA SER A 185 29.74 -14.58 -6.79
C SER A 185 31.05 -13.87 -7.08
N LEU A 186 32.17 -14.60 -7.03
CA LEU A 186 33.50 -14.06 -7.39
C LEU A 186 33.53 -13.43 -8.80
N LYS A 187 32.76 -13.97 -9.74
CA LYS A 187 32.62 -13.43 -11.11
C LYS A 187 31.95 -12.04 -11.08
N LEU A 188 30.90 -11.89 -10.26
CA LEU A 188 30.22 -10.61 -10.08
C LEU A 188 31.13 -9.59 -9.39
N GLU A 189 31.83 -10.00 -8.32
CA GLU A 189 32.78 -9.14 -7.60
C GLU A 189 33.86 -8.59 -8.54
N ARG A 190 34.48 -9.45 -9.36
CA ARG A 190 35.46 -9.03 -10.36
C ARG A 190 34.89 -8.01 -11.34
N LYS A 191 33.67 -8.23 -11.83
CA LYS A 191 33.05 -7.30 -12.78
C LYS A 191 32.71 -5.95 -12.11
N ILE A 192 32.25 -5.96 -10.85
CA ILE A 192 32.03 -4.74 -10.08
C ILE A 192 33.33 -3.94 -9.94
N MET A 193 34.45 -4.60 -9.60
CA MET A 193 35.75 -3.95 -9.47
C MET A 193 36.23 -3.34 -10.79
N GLU A 194 36.08 -4.07 -11.89
CA GLU A 194 36.45 -3.59 -13.22
C GLU A 194 35.70 -2.30 -13.58
N MET A 195 34.38 -2.27 -13.34
CA MET A 195 33.55 -1.11 -13.62
C MET A 195 33.84 0.06 -12.67
N HIS A 196 34.07 -0.22 -11.38
CA HIS A 196 34.47 0.80 -10.41
C HIS A 196 35.78 1.49 -10.84
N LYS A 197 36.78 0.70 -11.25
CA LYS A 197 38.09 1.20 -11.67
C LYS A 197 38.06 1.98 -12.99
N ASN A 198 37.31 1.48 -13.98
CA ASN A 198 37.45 1.95 -15.36
C ASN A 198 36.30 2.87 -15.83
N GLU A 199 35.08 2.66 -15.35
CA GLU A 199 33.88 3.32 -15.91
C GLU A 199 33.33 4.43 -15.02
N LEU A 200 33.52 4.33 -13.70
CA LEU A 200 32.88 5.25 -12.73
C LEU A 200 33.84 6.28 -12.10
N ARG A 201 35.13 6.22 -12.45
CA ARG A 201 36.15 7.14 -11.95
C ARG A 201 35.79 8.61 -12.22
N GLY A 202 36.02 9.46 -11.21
CA GLY A 202 35.73 10.89 -11.23
C GLY A 202 34.28 11.23 -10.90
N GLN A 203 33.41 10.24 -10.67
CA GLN A 203 32.04 10.51 -10.25
C GLN A 203 31.98 10.75 -8.74
N ASN A 204 31.35 11.85 -8.34
CA ASN A 204 30.99 12.04 -6.94
C ASN A 204 29.80 11.14 -6.54
N ALA A 205 29.55 11.01 -5.25
CA ALA A 205 28.50 10.14 -4.72
C ALA A 205 27.11 10.47 -5.28
N ALA A 206 26.74 11.77 -5.36
CA ALA A 206 25.45 12.20 -5.89
C ALA A 206 25.22 11.75 -7.35
N LEU A 207 26.26 11.79 -8.17
CA LEU A 207 26.20 11.35 -9.57
C LEU A 207 26.14 9.83 -9.69
N ALA A 208 26.93 9.09 -8.90
CA ALA A 208 26.88 7.62 -8.86
C ALA A 208 25.50 7.12 -8.39
N GLU A 209 24.93 7.75 -7.36
CA GLU A 209 23.57 7.50 -6.87
C GLU A 209 22.53 7.77 -7.96
N LEU A 210 22.65 8.88 -8.69
CA LEU A 210 21.75 9.22 -9.80
C LEU A 210 21.83 8.18 -10.94
N ASN A 211 23.03 7.78 -11.33
CA ASN A 211 23.26 6.76 -12.36
C ASN A 211 22.65 5.41 -11.96
N MET A 212 22.77 5.03 -10.69
CA MET A 212 22.14 3.84 -10.11
C MET A 212 20.61 3.91 -10.23
N LEU A 213 20.00 5.04 -9.87
CA LEU A 213 18.55 5.26 -10.04
C LEU A 213 18.13 5.19 -11.52
N GLN A 214 18.94 5.74 -12.43
CA GLN A 214 18.68 5.74 -13.87
C GLN A 214 18.65 4.33 -14.45
N ARG A 215 19.56 3.45 -14.02
CA ARG A 215 19.53 2.04 -14.46
C ARG A 215 18.43 1.24 -13.78
N ALA A 216 18.29 1.38 -12.47
CA ALA A 216 17.34 0.60 -11.68
C ALA A 216 15.89 0.79 -12.11
N HIS A 217 15.47 1.99 -12.57
CA HIS A 217 14.08 2.22 -12.97
C HIS A 217 13.66 1.47 -14.24
N SER A 218 14.62 0.97 -15.02
CA SER A 218 14.35 0.21 -16.24
C SER A 218 14.11 -1.28 -15.97
N LEU A 219 14.49 -1.77 -14.78
CA LEU A 219 14.35 -3.16 -14.38
C LEU A 219 12.89 -3.55 -14.12
N GLU A 220 12.52 -4.79 -14.46
CA GLU A 220 11.13 -5.25 -14.42
C GLU A 220 10.50 -5.23 -13.03
N THR A 221 11.33 -5.39 -11.99
CA THR A 221 10.91 -5.45 -10.58
C THR A 221 11.08 -4.13 -9.85
N TYR A 222 11.40 -3.04 -10.57
CA TYR A 222 11.48 -1.71 -10.00
C TYR A 222 10.19 -1.30 -9.29
N GLY A 223 10.32 -0.99 -7.99
CA GLY A 223 9.19 -0.59 -7.14
C GLY A 223 8.19 -1.69 -6.80
N VAL A 224 8.47 -2.96 -7.12
CA VAL A 224 7.57 -4.08 -6.83
C VAL A 224 7.64 -4.46 -5.36
N ASP A 225 6.55 -4.27 -4.61
CA ASP A 225 6.33 -4.89 -3.30
C ASP A 225 5.50 -6.17 -3.44
N PRO A 226 6.14 -7.36 -3.47
CA PRO A 226 5.47 -8.59 -3.85
C PRO A 226 4.48 -9.04 -2.77
N HIS A 227 3.24 -9.29 -3.19
CA HIS A 227 2.18 -9.87 -2.38
C HIS A 227 1.98 -11.35 -2.77
N PRO A 228 2.34 -12.30 -1.90
CA PRO A 228 2.20 -13.73 -2.21
C PRO A 228 0.73 -14.13 -2.27
N CYS A 229 0.34 -14.76 -3.37
CA CYS A 229 -1.01 -15.25 -3.66
C CYS A 229 -0.93 -16.60 -4.39
N LYS A 230 -2.09 -17.24 -4.57
CA LYS A 230 -2.27 -18.34 -5.51
C LYS A 230 -3.10 -17.86 -6.69
N ASP A 231 -2.78 -18.29 -7.91
CA ASP A 231 -3.65 -18.05 -9.06
C ASP A 231 -4.86 -19.01 -9.04
N PHE A 232 -5.61 -19.07 -10.14
CA PHE A 232 -6.76 -19.97 -10.27
C PHE A 232 -6.35 -21.45 -10.45
N THR A 233 -5.12 -21.72 -10.88
CA THR A 233 -4.55 -23.08 -11.00
C THR A 233 -4.01 -23.61 -9.67
N GLY A 234 -3.89 -22.73 -8.67
CA GLY A 234 -3.29 -23.04 -7.37
C GLY A 234 -1.78 -22.78 -7.31
N ALA A 235 -1.17 -22.36 -8.42
CA ALA A 235 0.24 -22.01 -8.49
C ALA A 235 0.54 -20.71 -7.73
N THR A 236 1.70 -20.65 -7.09
CA THR A 236 2.16 -19.47 -6.37
C THR A 236 2.44 -18.33 -7.34
N ALA A 237 1.84 -17.17 -7.08
CA ALA A 237 2.04 -15.95 -7.83
C ALA A 237 2.37 -14.79 -6.88
N PHE A 238 3.21 -13.87 -7.33
CA PHE A 238 3.54 -12.64 -6.63
C PHE A 238 2.93 -11.45 -7.35
N LEU A 239 2.04 -10.73 -6.66
CA LEU A 239 1.37 -9.56 -7.21
C LEU A 239 2.11 -8.29 -6.81
N GLY A 240 2.21 -7.33 -7.72
CA GLY A 240 2.84 -6.04 -7.46
C GLY A 240 2.06 -4.87 -8.07
N PHE A 241 2.27 -3.69 -7.48
CA PHE A 241 1.75 -2.43 -8.01
C PHE A 241 2.92 -1.48 -8.22
N THR A 242 3.15 -1.07 -9.45
CA THR A 242 4.28 -0.20 -9.83
C THR A 242 3.77 1.11 -10.43
N ALA A 243 4.66 2.06 -10.71
CA ALA A 243 4.31 3.29 -11.43
C ALA A 243 3.65 3.01 -12.79
N THR A 244 4.03 1.92 -13.45
CA THR A 244 3.51 1.53 -14.77
C THR A 244 2.14 0.86 -14.68
N GLY A 245 1.92 -0.01 -13.69
CA GLY A 245 0.68 -0.78 -13.61
C GLY A 245 0.67 -1.89 -12.56
N PHE A 246 -0.33 -2.75 -12.68
CA PHE A 246 -0.42 -4.00 -11.95
C PHE A 246 0.43 -5.07 -12.64
N VAL A 247 1.26 -5.77 -11.85
CA VAL A 247 2.16 -6.81 -12.35
C VAL A 247 1.95 -8.12 -11.61
N VAL A 248 2.15 -9.22 -12.33
CA VAL A 248 2.06 -10.59 -11.81
C VAL A 248 3.33 -11.33 -12.19
N PHE A 249 4.00 -11.89 -11.19
CA PHE A 249 5.17 -12.73 -11.36
C PHE A 249 4.85 -14.17 -10.94
N GLN A 250 5.36 -15.13 -11.69
CA GLN A 250 5.45 -16.54 -11.31
C GLN A 250 6.92 -16.94 -11.42
N GLY A 251 7.52 -17.33 -10.29
CA GLY A 251 8.98 -17.39 -10.17
C GLY A 251 9.62 -16.04 -10.51
N ASN A 252 10.64 -16.05 -11.39
CA ASN A 252 11.35 -14.86 -11.86
C ASN A 252 10.76 -14.24 -13.12
N LYS A 253 9.65 -14.78 -13.66
CA LYS A 253 9.07 -14.33 -14.93
C LYS A 253 7.82 -13.49 -14.68
N ARG A 254 7.78 -12.31 -15.31
CA ARG A 254 6.59 -11.47 -15.34
C ARG A 254 5.58 -12.05 -16.34
N ILE A 255 4.46 -12.56 -15.83
CA ILE A 255 3.41 -13.19 -16.64
C ILE A 255 2.39 -12.17 -17.12
N HIS A 256 2.07 -11.17 -16.28
CA HIS A 256 1.15 -10.09 -16.65
C HIS A 256 1.70 -8.72 -16.28
N LEU A 257 1.44 -7.76 -17.17
CA LEU A 257 1.54 -6.33 -16.92
C LEU A 257 0.25 -5.68 -17.45
N LEU A 258 -0.56 -5.14 -16.55
CA LEU A 258 -1.74 -4.34 -16.88
C LEU A 258 -1.47 -2.89 -16.52
N LYS A 259 -1.33 -2.03 -17.53
CA LYS A 259 -1.11 -0.60 -17.32
C LYS A 259 -2.31 0.01 -16.59
N TRP A 260 -2.09 1.06 -15.81
CA TRP A 260 -3.18 1.68 -15.04
C TRP A 260 -4.38 2.16 -15.88
N MET A 261 -4.13 2.53 -17.14
CA MET A 261 -5.18 2.90 -18.11
C MET A 261 -6.07 1.71 -18.46
N ASP A 262 -5.50 0.52 -18.48
CA ASP A 262 -6.17 -0.74 -18.82
C ASP A 262 -6.86 -1.38 -17.61
N VAL A 263 -6.41 -1.06 -16.39
CA VAL A 263 -7.07 -1.50 -15.14
C VAL A 263 -8.37 -0.71 -14.95
N SER A 264 -9.50 -1.40 -15.10
CA SER A 264 -10.84 -0.83 -14.94
C SER A 264 -11.30 -0.83 -13.49
N LYS A 265 -11.21 -1.97 -12.79
CA LYS A 265 -11.73 -2.11 -11.43
C LYS A 265 -10.92 -3.14 -10.64
N LEU A 266 -10.66 -2.83 -9.37
CA LEU A 266 -10.08 -3.74 -8.38
C LEU A 266 -11.14 -4.09 -7.35
N LYS A 267 -11.41 -5.38 -7.14
CA LYS A 267 -12.39 -5.88 -6.16
C LYS A 267 -11.76 -6.97 -5.31
N PHE A 268 -12.37 -7.22 -4.15
CA PHE A 268 -12.06 -8.42 -3.39
C PHE A 268 -13.33 -8.94 -2.71
N GLU A 269 -13.38 -10.25 -2.53
CA GLU A 269 -14.43 -10.97 -1.82
C GLU A 269 -13.81 -12.09 -1.01
N GLY A 270 -13.96 -12.04 0.32
CA GLY A 270 -13.31 -12.98 1.23
C GLY A 270 -11.79 -12.98 1.03
N LYS A 271 -11.25 -14.12 0.57
CA LYS A 271 -9.82 -14.31 0.28
C LYS A 271 -9.46 -14.04 -1.18
N THR A 272 -10.45 -13.79 -2.04
CA THR A 272 -10.29 -13.71 -3.48
C THR A 272 -10.19 -12.27 -3.95
N PHE A 273 -9.14 -11.97 -4.71
CA PHE A 273 -8.85 -10.67 -5.30
C PHE A 273 -9.08 -10.72 -6.80
N TYR A 274 -9.79 -9.71 -7.32
CA TYR A 274 -10.14 -9.62 -8.74
C TYR A 274 -9.56 -8.35 -9.35
N VAL A 275 -8.87 -8.51 -10.48
CA VAL A 275 -8.40 -7.42 -11.33
C VAL A 275 -9.14 -7.48 -12.65
N ILE A 276 -9.97 -6.47 -12.90
CA ILE A 276 -10.76 -6.37 -14.12
C ILE A 276 -10.13 -5.29 -14.98
N GLY A 277 -9.74 -5.64 -16.20
CA GLY A 277 -9.13 -4.73 -17.14
C GLY A 277 -9.38 -5.09 -18.60
N ILE A 278 -8.63 -4.46 -19.49
CA ILE A 278 -8.67 -4.70 -20.93
C ILE A 278 -7.25 -5.02 -21.39
N GLN A 279 -7.06 -6.09 -22.16
CA GLN A 279 -5.77 -6.41 -22.75
C GLN A 279 -5.99 -6.90 -24.18
N LYS A 280 -5.26 -6.33 -25.15
CA LYS A 280 -5.44 -6.60 -26.60
C LYS A 280 -6.92 -6.50 -27.02
N GLU A 281 -7.57 -5.41 -26.59
CA GLU A 281 -9.00 -5.10 -26.85
C GLU A 281 -10.02 -6.09 -26.28
N LYS A 282 -9.57 -7.11 -25.54
CA LYS A 282 -10.44 -8.09 -24.88
C LYS A 282 -10.55 -7.78 -23.39
N LYS A 283 -11.74 -8.01 -22.85
CA LYS A 283 -11.96 -7.98 -21.40
C LYS A 283 -11.06 -9.05 -20.76
N LEU A 284 -10.30 -8.66 -19.74
CA LEU A 284 -9.49 -9.56 -18.93
C LEU A 284 -9.98 -9.49 -17.49
N VAL A 285 -10.20 -10.66 -16.89
CA VAL A 285 -10.50 -10.80 -15.47
C VAL A 285 -9.46 -11.74 -14.87
N LEU A 286 -8.60 -11.20 -14.02
CA LEU A 286 -7.61 -11.99 -13.29
C LEU A 286 -8.12 -12.23 -11.86
N THR A 287 -7.99 -13.46 -11.39
CA THR A 287 -8.47 -13.91 -10.09
C THR A 287 -7.32 -14.52 -9.29
N PHE A 288 -7.14 -14.06 -8.06
CA PHE A 288 -6.07 -14.51 -7.17
C PHE A 288 -6.61 -14.80 -5.76
N HIS A 289 -6.06 -15.81 -5.11
CA HIS A 289 -6.44 -16.25 -3.78
C HIS A 289 -5.31 -15.94 -2.79
N THR A 290 -5.64 -15.20 -1.73
CA THR A 290 -4.72 -14.91 -0.62
C THR A 290 -4.91 -15.90 0.52
N SER A 291 -3.95 -15.97 1.45
CA SER A 291 -4.04 -16.85 2.61
C SER A 291 -5.18 -16.49 3.57
N THR A 292 -5.43 -15.18 3.76
CA THR A 292 -6.43 -14.65 4.70
C THR A 292 -7.24 -13.50 4.08
N PRO A 293 -8.49 -13.27 4.54
CA PRO A 293 -9.29 -12.12 4.08
C PRO A 293 -8.66 -10.77 4.44
N ALA A 294 -7.88 -10.73 5.53
CA ALA A 294 -7.14 -9.55 5.94
C ALA A 294 -6.04 -9.19 4.93
N ALA A 295 -5.27 -10.19 4.47
CA ALA A 295 -4.27 -10.03 3.42
C ALA A 295 -4.92 -9.59 2.10
N CYS A 296 -6.05 -10.18 1.71
CA CYS A 296 -6.82 -9.77 0.53
C CYS A 296 -7.26 -8.31 0.58
N LYS A 297 -7.82 -7.90 1.73
CA LYS A 297 -8.24 -6.51 1.96
C LYS A 297 -7.06 -5.54 1.91
N HIS A 298 -5.91 -5.94 2.47
CA HIS A 298 -4.68 -5.15 2.41
C HIS A 298 -4.21 -4.98 0.96
N LEU A 299 -4.09 -6.08 0.21
CA LEU A 299 -3.75 -6.09 -1.21
C LEU A 299 -4.67 -5.18 -2.02
N TRP A 300 -5.98 -5.26 -1.79
CA TRP A 300 -6.95 -4.39 -2.45
C TRP A 300 -6.76 -2.91 -2.10
N LYS A 301 -6.52 -2.57 -0.83
CA LYS A 301 -6.21 -1.19 -0.44
C LYS A 301 -4.96 -0.68 -1.16
N CYS A 302 -3.88 -1.46 -1.16
CA CYS A 302 -2.64 -1.11 -1.86
C CYS A 302 -2.89 -0.89 -3.35
N GLY A 303 -3.66 -1.75 -4.01
CA GLY A 303 -3.99 -1.61 -5.42
C GLY A 303 -4.83 -0.37 -5.73
N VAL A 304 -5.87 -0.10 -4.94
CA VAL A 304 -6.71 1.09 -5.10
C VAL A 304 -5.90 2.36 -4.86
N GLU A 305 -5.03 2.35 -3.85
CA GLU A 305 -4.19 3.50 -3.51
C GLU A 305 -3.14 3.79 -4.59
N ASN A 306 -2.47 2.77 -5.13
CA ASN A 306 -1.55 2.92 -6.25
C ASN A 306 -2.26 3.36 -7.54
N GLN A 307 -3.43 2.78 -7.84
CA GLN A 307 -4.25 3.20 -8.97
C GLN A 307 -4.61 4.68 -8.83
N ALA A 308 -5.06 5.12 -7.66
CA ALA A 308 -5.36 6.52 -7.39
C ALA A 308 -4.13 7.42 -7.62
N PHE A 309 -2.97 7.06 -7.05
CA PHE A 309 -1.75 7.86 -7.15
C PHE A 309 -1.25 8.01 -8.60
N TYR A 310 -1.15 6.93 -9.37
CA TYR A 310 -0.57 6.98 -10.72
C TYR A 310 -1.57 7.29 -11.84
N LYS A 311 -2.84 6.89 -11.71
CA LYS A 311 -3.86 7.04 -12.77
C LYS A 311 -4.56 8.39 -12.74
N CYS A 312 -4.89 8.90 -11.55
CA CYS A 312 -5.76 10.06 -11.44
C CYS A 312 -5.01 11.37 -11.73
N ALA A 313 -5.71 12.32 -12.35
CA ALA A 313 -5.13 13.62 -12.67
C ALA A 313 -5.11 14.59 -11.48
N LYS A 314 -6.12 14.49 -10.60
CA LYS A 314 -6.25 15.31 -9.39
C LYS A 314 -6.77 14.48 -8.23
N SER A 315 -6.26 14.72 -7.03
CA SER A 315 -6.68 14.02 -5.81
C SER A 315 -8.13 14.34 -5.42
N SER A 316 -8.57 15.58 -5.66
CA SER A 316 -9.93 16.05 -5.36
C SER A 316 -11.04 15.32 -6.11
N GLN A 317 -10.72 14.67 -7.23
CA GLN A 317 -11.68 13.94 -8.07
C GLN A 317 -11.81 12.47 -7.65
N ILE A 318 -10.98 11.98 -6.73
CA ILE A 318 -10.96 10.57 -6.34
C ILE A 318 -12.16 10.28 -5.44
N LYS A 319 -13.07 9.45 -5.95
CA LYS A 319 -14.23 8.97 -5.19
C LYS A 319 -13.82 7.87 -4.21
N THR A 320 -14.59 7.72 -3.14
CA THR A 320 -14.43 6.59 -2.21
C THR A 320 -14.74 5.28 -2.94
N VAL A 321 -13.81 4.32 -2.88
CA VAL A 321 -13.98 3.01 -3.52
C VAL A 321 -14.58 2.03 -2.52
N SER A 322 -15.60 1.28 -2.94
CA SER A 322 -16.25 0.23 -2.15
C SER A 322 -15.89 -1.14 -2.71
N SER A 323 -15.57 -2.09 -1.83
CA SER A 323 -15.26 -3.46 -2.22
C SER A 323 -16.49 -4.24 -2.69
N SER A 324 -17.70 -3.81 -2.29
CA SER A 324 -18.97 -4.42 -2.69
C SER A 324 -19.99 -3.38 -3.17
N ASN A 325 -20.92 -3.84 -4.02
CA ASN A 325 -22.03 -3.04 -4.56
C ASN A 325 -23.25 -3.01 -3.62
N ILE A 326 -23.22 -3.75 -2.51
CA ILE A 326 -24.33 -3.81 -1.54
C ILE A 326 -24.09 -2.74 -0.47
N PHE A 327 -25.05 -1.83 -0.32
CA PHE A 327 -25.02 -0.81 0.73
C PHE A 327 -24.90 -1.53 2.10
N PHE A 328 -23.90 -1.14 2.90
CA PHE A 328 -23.63 -1.56 4.29
C PHE A 328 -22.77 -2.80 4.58
N LYS A 329 -22.40 -3.65 3.61
CA LYS A 329 -21.59 -4.87 3.88
C LYS A 329 -20.19 -4.90 3.25
N GLY A 330 -19.69 -3.75 2.78
CA GLY A 330 -18.40 -3.62 2.06
C GLY A 330 -17.32 -2.84 2.82
N SER A 331 -16.06 -3.14 2.52
CA SER A 331 -14.95 -2.28 2.92
C SER A 331 -14.92 -1.04 2.03
N ARG A 332 -14.85 0.14 2.63
CA ARG A 332 -14.70 1.42 1.94
C ARG A 332 -13.29 1.95 2.15
N PHE A 333 -12.68 2.47 1.08
CA PHE A 333 -11.39 3.12 1.13
C PHE A 333 -11.47 4.48 0.44
N ARG A 334 -10.95 5.49 1.13
CA ARG A 334 -10.82 6.84 0.60
C ARG A 334 -9.34 7.16 0.52
N TYR A 335 -8.88 7.46 -0.69
CA TYR A 335 -7.52 7.92 -0.94
C TYR A 335 -7.25 9.24 -0.19
N SER A 336 -6.02 9.39 0.30
CA SER A 336 -5.56 10.58 1.02
C SER A 336 -4.14 10.91 0.57
N GLY A 337 -3.89 12.16 0.21
CA GLY A 337 -2.59 12.62 -0.30
C GLY A 337 -2.71 13.25 -1.70
N ARG A 338 -1.56 13.67 -2.25
CA ARG A 338 -1.46 14.17 -3.63
C ARG A 338 -1.23 13.02 -4.61
N VAL A 339 -1.85 13.09 -5.79
CA VAL A 339 -1.57 12.14 -6.88
C VAL A 339 -0.23 12.46 -7.55
N ALA A 340 0.36 11.50 -8.28
CA ALA A 340 1.68 11.65 -8.89
C ALA A 340 1.85 12.94 -9.71
N LYS A 341 0.81 13.34 -10.48
CA LYS A 341 0.85 14.59 -11.27
C LYS A 341 0.93 15.84 -10.39
N GLU A 342 0.17 15.87 -9.29
CA GLU A 342 0.18 16.98 -8.32
C GLU A 342 1.51 17.01 -7.55
N VAL A 343 2.11 15.85 -7.27
CA VAL A 343 3.44 15.76 -6.63
C VAL A 343 4.50 16.34 -7.55
N ILE A 344 4.52 15.97 -8.83
CA ILE A 344 5.46 16.51 -9.82
C ILE A 344 5.26 18.03 -9.98
N GLU A 345 4.01 18.50 -10.07
CA GLU A 345 3.71 19.94 -10.17
C GLU A 345 4.13 20.71 -8.91
N ALA A 346 3.98 20.12 -7.73
CA ALA A 346 4.44 20.75 -6.49
C ALA A 346 5.97 20.75 -6.38
N SER A 347 6.62 19.66 -6.81
CA SER A 347 8.08 19.55 -6.83
C SER A 347 8.70 20.59 -7.75
N SER A 348 8.14 20.82 -8.94
CA SER A 348 8.68 21.83 -9.87
C SER A 348 8.70 23.25 -9.28
N LYS A 349 7.76 23.56 -8.38
CA LYS A 349 7.61 24.86 -7.69
C LYS A 349 8.54 25.06 -6.49
N ILE A 350 9.34 24.08 -6.09
CA ILE A 350 10.27 24.23 -4.97
C ILE A 350 11.32 25.30 -5.31
N GLN A 351 11.39 26.37 -4.53
CA GLN A 351 12.36 27.48 -4.71
C GLN A 351 13.22 27.59 -3.44
N ARG A 352 14.05 26.58 -3.20
CA ARG A 352 15.07 26.61 -2.15
C ARG A 352 16.32 25.89 -2.63
N ASP A 353 17.43 26.17 -1.97
CA ASP A 353 18.63 25.36 -2.11
C ASP A 353 18.37 23.97 -1.53
N ALA A 354 18.89 22.94 -2.21
CA ALA A 354 18.74 21.58 -1.76
C ALA A 354 19.44 21.41 -0.39
N PRO A 355 18.79 20.75 0.58
CA PRO A 355 19.44 20.49 1.86
C PRO A 355 20.65 19.58 1.67
N GLU A 356 21.68 19.78 2.50
CA GLU A 356 22.87 18.93 2.48
C GLU A 356 22.51 17.48 2.85
N VAL A 357 22.94 16.54 2.01
CA VAL A 357 22.70 15.12 2.20
C VAL A 357 23.81 14.55 3.09
N ARG A 358 23.46 14.19 4.33
CA ARG A 358 24.35 13.46 5.22
C ARG A 358 24.40 11.99 4.81
N ARG A 359 25.50 11.60 4.15
CA ARG A 359 25.75 10.22 3.74
C ARG A 359 26.40 9.45 4.88
N ALA A 360 25.80 8.34 5.29
CA ALA A 360 26.42 7.42 6.24
C ALA A 360 27.40 6.49 5.48
N GLN A 361 28.68 6.47 5.88
CA GLN A 361 29.68 5.59 5.28
C GLN A 361 29.47 4.12 5.67
N PHE A 362 29.92 3.20 4.80
CA PHE A 362 30.04 1.77 5.10
C PHE A 362 30.73 1.56 6.47
N GLY A 363 30.11 0.77 7.35
CA GLY A 363 30.66 0.47 8.69
C GLY A 363 30.20 1.37 9.86
N GLN A 364 29.70 2.60 9.61
CA GLN A 364 29.03 3.37 10.68
C GLN A 364 27.59 2.91 10.93
N SER A 365 26.99 2.28 9.93
CA SER A 365 25.75 1.52 10.15
C SER A 365 26.10 0.23 10.87
N ARG A 366 25.86 0.20 12.20
CA ARG A 366 25.94 -1.01 13.04
C ARG A 366 25.06 -2.17 12.53
N SER A 367 24.34 -2.00 11.42
CA SER A 367 23.37 -2.95 10.88
C SER A 367 23.95 -4.03 9.97
N PHE A 368 25.16 -3.91 9.41
CA PHE A 368 25.69 -5.00 8.57
C PHE A 368 25.91 -6.30 9.37
N ASN A 369 26.20 -6.21 10.67
CA ASN A 369 26.25 -7.35 11.60
C ASN A 369 24.91 -7.60 12.34
N SER A 370 24.06 -6.57 12.49
CA SER A 370 22.72 -6.71 13.13
C SER A 370 21.61 -7.15 12.16
N LEU A 371 21.94 -7.42 10.89
CA LEU A 371 21.12 -8.18 9.95
C LEU A 371 21.27 -9.69 10.14
N SER A 372 21.77 -10.14 11.30
CA SER A 372 21.65 -11.52 11.75
C SER A 372 20.17 -11.91 11.76
N HIS A 373 19.73 -12.56 10.68
CA HIS A 373 18.71 -13.61 10.46
C HIS A 373 17.44 -13.73 11.35
N LYS A 374 17.32 -13.08 12.50
CA LYS A 374 16.35 -13.46 13.52
C LYS A 374 15.27 -12.43 13.83
N ASN A 375 15.41 -11.14 13.51
CA ASN A 375 14.45 -10.16 14.06
C ASN A 375 13.74 -9.17 13.14
N LEU A 376 14.00 -9.06 11.82
CA LEU A 376 13.29 -8.06 10.99
C LEU A 376 12.86 -8.48 9.58
N ILE A 377 12.86 -9.78 9.28
CA ILE A 377 12.30 -10.28 8.02
C ILE A 377 11.00 -11.04 8.29
N MET A 378 9.94 -10.31 8.65
CA MET A 378 8.62 -10.90 8.81
C MET A 378 8.01 -11.17 7.42
N ASN A 379 8.32 -12.34 6.87
CA ASN A 379 7.92 -12.93 5.58
C ASN A 379 8.91 -12.80 4.43
N MET A 380 10.17 -13.16 4.69
CA MET A 380 11.04 -13.90 3.76
C MET A 380 12.15 -14.48 4.63
N GLU A 381 11.99 -15.71 5.10
CA GLU A 381 13.09 -16.39 5.78
C GLU A 381 14.25 -16.57 4.77
N PRO A 382 15.48 -16.12 5.06
CA PRO A 382 16.60 -16.43 4.21
C PRO A 382 16.88 -17.93 4.30
N LEU A 383 16.96 -18.60 3.15
CA LEU A 383 17.33 -20.01 3.05
C LEU A 383 18.77 -20.18 3.56
N VAL A 384 18.94 -20.79 4.74
CA VAL A 384 20.25 -21.24 5.23
C VAL A 384 20.48 -22.66 4.72
N PRO A 385 21.58 -22.97 4.02
CA PRO A 385 21.92 -24.35 3.68
C PRO A 385 22.23 -25.16 4.95
N ALA A 386 21.77 -26.41 4.99
CA ALA A 386 22.28 -27.38 5.95
C ALA A 386 23.80 -27.53 5.77
N LEU A 387 24.54 -27.53 6.88
CA LEU A 387 25.99 -27.78 6.91
C LEU A 387 26.30 -29.09 6.18
N PRO A 388 27.25 -29.12 5.22
CA PRO A 388 27.87 -30.36 4.82
C PRO A 388 28.70 -30.88 5.99
N SER A 389 28.44 -32.12 6.37
CA SER A 389 29.36 -32.92 7.17
C SER A 389 30.74 -32.96 6.50
N THR A 390 31.76 -32.82 7.33
CA THR A 390 33.19 -33.09 7.09
C THR A 390 33.50 -34.08 5.96
N ASN A 391 34.37 -33.68 5.04
CA ASN A 391 35.63 -34.36 4.68
C ASN A 391 36.39 -33.54 3.62
N GLU A 392 37.64 -33.19 3.95
CA GLU A 392 38.90 -33.04 3.16
C GLU A 392 38.77 -32.74 1.64
N TYR A 393 39.49 -31.79 1.01
CA TYR A 393 40.95 -31.63 0.95
C TYR A 393 41.37 -30.16 0.73
N GLU A 394 42.51 -29.77 1.30
CA GLU A 394 43.25 -28.54 1.02
C GLU A 394 43.84 -28.55 -0.40
N GLU A 395 43.69 -27.46 -1.15
CA GLU A 395 44.67 -27.10 -2.18
C GLU A 395 44.88 -25.59 -2.21
N THR A 396 46.10 -25.20 -1.84
CA THR A 396 46.67 -23.85 -1.75
C THR A 396 46.65 -23.10 -3.08
N ALA A 397 46.11 -21.88 -3.07
CA ALA A 397 46.29 -20.91 -4.15
C ALA A 397 47.70 -20.28 -4.10
N PRO A 398 48.36 -20.02 -5.25
CA PRO A 398 49.66 -19.34 -5.27
C PRO A 398 49.51 -17.81 -5.18
N PRO A 399 50.50 -17.08 -4.62
CA PRO A 399 50.44 -15.63 -4.54
C PRO A 399 50.83 -14.97 -5.88
N CYS A 400 50.19 -13.82 -6.16
CA CYS A 400 50.58 -12.89 -7.23
C CYS A 400 51.97 -12.31 -6.93
N VAL A 401 52.88 -12.39 -7.91
CA VAL A 401 54.13 -11.62 -7.94
C VAL A 401 54.21 -10.87 -9.26
N SER A 402 54.35 -9.56 -9.16
CA SER A 402 54.77 -8.63 -10.19
C SER A 402 56.29 -8.75 -10.43
N THR A 403 56.75 -8.68 -11.69
CA THR A 403 57.89 -7.87 -12.22
C THR A 403 58.06 -8.12 -13.74
N GLU A 404 58.61 -7.10 -14.41
CA GLU A 404 58.71 -6.74 -15.82
C GLU A 404 59.63 -7.60 -16.75
N ASN A 405 59.38 -7.40 -18.05
CA ASN A 405 60.28 -7.38 -19.23
C ASN A 405 61.10 -8.63 -19.64
N SER A 406 60.81 -9.14 -20.86
CA SER A 406 61.67 -8.95 -22.06
C SER A 406 61.22 -9.82 -23.27
N ASN A 407 61.50 -9.29 -24.46
CA ASN A 407 61.17 -9.79 -25.80
C ASN A 407 61.80 -11.15 -26.15
N LEU A 408 61.10 -12.00 -26.93
CA LEU A 408 61.55 -12.54 -28.24
C LEU A 408 60.57 -13.58 -28.80
N ARG A 409 60.23 -13.44 -30.10
CA ARG A 409 59.59 -14.42 -30.99
C ARG A 409 60.69 -15.29 -31.64
N PRO A 410 60.42 -16.53 -32.14
CA PRO A 410 59.85 -16.67 -33.49
C PRO A 410 58.94 -17.91 -33.76
N GLN A 411 58.11 -17.74 -34.80
CA GLN A 411 57.60 -18.71 -35.81
C GLN A 411 56.75 -19.96 -35.47
N ALA A 412 55.47 -19.83 -35.85
CA ALA A 412 54.70 -20.63 -36.82
C ALA A 412 54.73 -22.18 -36.79
N LEU A 413 53.57 -22.76 -36.46
CA LEU A 413 53.02 -23.92 -37.17
C LEU A 413 51.49 -23.76 -37.27
N LYS A 414 50.94 -24.02 -38.47
CA LYS A 414 49.51 -24.09 -38.77
C LYS A 414 48.98 -25.45 -38.31
N ASP A 415 47.75 -25.49 -37.81
CA ASP A 415 46.76 -26.52 -38.17
C ASP A 415 45.33 -26.03 -37.82
N GLU A 416 44.46 -26.12 -38.82
CA GLU A 416 43.00 -26.02 -38.83
C GLU A 416 42.38 -27.27 -38.12
N VAL A 417 41.17 -27.39 -37.58
CA VAL A 417 39.89 -26.66 -37.53
C VAL A 417 39.10 -27.33 -36.38
N GLY A 418 38.23 -26.58 -35.68
CA GLY A 418 37.24 -27.15 -34.76
C GLY A 418 36.32 -26.07 -34.22
N PHE A 419 35.26 -25.76 -34.97
CA PHE A 419 34.16 -24.90 -34.53
C PHE A 419 33.36 -25.61 -33.44
N GLU A 420 33.29 -25.01 -32.25
CA GLU A 420 32.11 -25.13 -31.39
C GLU A 420 31.75 -23.74 -30.87
N GLU A 421 30.66 -23.20 -31.40
CA GLU A 421 29.97 -22.03 -30.87
C GLU A 421 29.32 -22.42 -29.54
N GLU A 422 29.87 -22.00 -28.41
CA GLU A 422 29.14 -22.06 -27.14
C GLU A 422 28.19 -20.86 -27.04
N GLU A 423 26.90 -21.16 -27.20
CA GLU A 423 25.79 -20.24 -26.96
C GLU A 423 25.89 -19.56 -25.59
N GLU A 424 25.91 -18.23 -25.63
CA GLU A 424 25.86 -17.34 -24.49
C GLU A 424 24.46 -17.38 -23.84
N ALA A 425 24.17 -18.40 -23.04
CA ALA A 425 22.98 -18.44 -22.21
C ALA A 425 23.18 -17.55 -20.97
N GLY A 426 22.68 -16.31 -21.05
CA GLY A 426 22.59 -15.36 -19.94
C GLY A 426 21.85 -15.94 -18.72
N GLY A 427 22.61 -16.53 -17.80
CA GLY A 427 22.13 -16.99 -16.51
C GLY A 427 21.73 -15.80 -15.63
N ALA A 428 20.46 -15.42 -15.66
CA ALA A 428 19.87 -14.63 -14.59
C ALA A 428 20.04 -15.40 -13.27
N LEU A 429 20.46 -14.69 -12.20
CA LEU A 429 20.64 -15.25 -10.87
C LEU A 429 19.39 -16.05 -10.45
N THR A 430 19.57 -17.36 -10.39
CA THR A 430 18.52 -18.37 -10.30
C THR A 430 17.95 -18.40 -8.89
N ILE A 431 16.62 -18.50 -8.76
CA ILE A 431 16.00 -19.04 -7.54
C ILE A 431 16.15 -20.55 -7.61
N SER A 432 16.67 -21.17 -6.55
CA SER A 432 16.81 -22.63 -6.43
C SER A 432 15.44 -23.31 -6.37
N GLU A 433 15.25 -24.34 -7.20
CA GLU A 433 13.98 -25.06 -7.40
C GLU A 433 13.80 -26.29 -6.49
N THR A 434 14.59 -26.44 -5.43
CA THR A 434 14.46 -27.58 -4.52
C THR A 434 13.96 -27.15 -3.13
N ALA A 435 12.77 -27.69 -2.80
CA ALA A 435 12.06 -27.65 -1.52
C ALA A 435 11.27 -26.37 -1.17
N TYR A 436 10.08 -26.24 -1.76
CA TYR A 436 8.95 -25.52 -1.15
C TYR A 436 7.84 -26.52 -0.81
N SER A 437 7.70 -26.84 0.48
CA SER A 437 6.56 -27.56 1.05
C SER A 437 5.95 -26.69 2.16
N PRO A 438 4.68 -26.28 2.08
CA PRO A 438 4.08 -25.41 3.08
C PRO A 438 3.21 -26.24 4.04
N CYS A 439 3.79 -27.18 4.81
CA CYS A 439 3.18 -27.83 5.97
C CYS A 439 4.23 -28.68 6.71
N ALA A 440 4.70 -28.26 7.88
CA ALA A 440 5.42 -29.15 8.80
C ALA A 440 5.26 -28.67 10.25
N SER A 441 4.09 -28.90 10.82
CA SER A 441 3.97 -29.34 12.21
C SER A 441 2.57 -29.90 12.40
N MET A 442 2.47 -31.23 12.42
CA MET A 442 1.58 -32.08 13.22
C MET A 442 1.75 -33.51 12.66
N LEU A 443 2.43 -34.37 13.40
CA LEU A 443 2.44 -35.83 13.16
C LEU A 443 1.02 -36.38 13.42
N PRO A 444 0.58 -37.36 12.62
CA PRO A 444 0.06 -38.59 13.22
C PRO A 444 0.66 -39.88 12.61
N SER A 445 0.70 -40.90 13.48
CA SER A 445 1.03 -42.33 13.35
C SER A 445 0.82 -43.02 11.98
N PRO A 446 1.63 -44.06 11.65
CA PRO A 446 1.54 -44.79 10.40
C PRO A 446 0.34 -45.75 10.37
N VAL A 447 -0.26 -45.91 9.19
CA VAL A 447 -1.07 -47.08 8.84
C VAL A 447 -0.66 -47.52 7.44
N ASP A 448 -0.46 -48.83 7.34
CA ASP A 448 0.17 -49.58 6.27
C ASP A 448 -0.71 -49.72 5.01
N ASP A 449 0.00 -49.89 3.90
CA ASP A 449 -0.29 -50.74 2.74
C ASP A 449 -1.51 -50.51 1.81
N SER A 450 -1.16 -50.26 0.54
CA SER A 450 -1.37 -51.17 -0.62
C SER A 450 -2.07 -50.59 -1.87
N GLN A 451 -1.33 -50.73 -2.99
CA GLN A 451 -1.75 -50.97 -4.37
C GLN A 451 -2.23 -49.81 -5.26
N GLY A 452 -1.41 -49.50 -6.28
CA GLY A 452 -1.92 -49.36 -7.65
C GLY A 452 -1.31 -48.24 -8.50
N GLY A 453 -0.31 -48.58 -9.32
CA GLY A 453 -0.19 -48.06 -10.70
C GLY A 453 0.63 -46.79 -10.92
N VAL A 454 1.91 -47.00 -11.22
CA VAL A 454 2.71 -46.08 -12.05
C VAL A 454 2.41 -46.33 -13.54
N ASP A 455 2.69 -45.29 -14.34
CA ASP A 455 2.74 -45.21 -15.81
C ASP A 455 1.45 -44.85 -16.56
N LEU A 456 1.32 -43.54 -16.84
CA LEU A 456 1.14 -43.05 -18.22
C LEU A 456 1.69 -41.63 -18.34
N LEU A 457 2.89 -41.56 -18.89
CA LEU A 457 3.68 -40.39 -19.22
C LEU A 457 3.18 -39.71 -20.52
N PHE A 458 3.20 -38.37 -20.50
CA PHE A 458 3.39 -37.41 -21.60
C PHE A 458 2.47 -37.39 -22.84
N SER A 459 1.79 -36.25 -23.04
CA SER A 459 1.54 -35.65 -24.35
C SER A 459 1.25 -34.14 -24.26
N PRO A 460 1.43 -33.34 -25.34
CA PRO A 460 2.13 -32.07 -25.31
C PRO A 460 1.24 -30.82 -25.37
N VAL A 461 1.77 -29.72 -24.82
CA VAL A 461 1.49 -28.31 -25.14
C VAL A 461 0.00 -27.93 -25.28
N GLN A 462 -0.59 -27.42 -24.20
CA GLN A 462 -1.79 -26.59 -24.28
C GLN A 462 -1.44 -25.12 -24.05
N SER A 463 -1.63 -24.32 -25.10
CA SER A 463 -1.46 -22.85 -25.10
C SER A 463 -2.30 -22.19 -23.98
N PRO A 464 -1.73 -21.22 -23.22
CA PRO A 464 -2.44 -20.47 -22.16
C PRO A 464 -3.72 -19.76 -22.62
N ALA A 465 -3.90 -19.59 -23.93
CA ALA A 465 -5.07 -18.93 -24.53
C ALA A 465 -6.36 -19.77 -24.46
N ARG A 466 -6.29 -21.10 -24.30
CA ARG A 466 -7.48 -21.97 -24.17
C ARG A 466 -8.06 -21.98 -22.76
N LEU A 467 -7.21 -21.99 -21.73
CA LEU A 467 -7.60 -21.88 -20.33
C LEU A 467 -8.25 -20.52 -19.98
N LEU A 468 -7.79 -19.45 -20.63
CA LEU A 468 -8.45 -18.13 -20.57
C LEU A 468 -9.85 -18.11 -21.19
N ARG A 469 -10.17 -19.05 -22.09
CA ARG A 469 -11.47 -19.11 -22.75
C ARG A 469 -12.51 -19.85 -21.89
N GLU A 470 -12.08 -20.77 -21.02
CA GLU A 470 -12.93 -21.48 -20.06
C GLU A 470 -13.25 -20.65 -18.80
N LEU A 471 -12.33 -19.76 -18.38
CA LEU A 471 -12.59 -18.77 -17.31
C LEU A 471 -13.53 -17.62 -17.72
N HIS A 472 -13.80 -17.44 -19.01
CA HIS A 472 -14.74 -16.43 -19.52
C HIS A 472 -16.22 -16.84 -19.39
N ALA A 473 -16.53 -18.02 -18.85
CA ALA A 473 -17.86 -18.62 -18.88
C ALA A 473 -18.66 -18.51 -17.55
N ASP A 474 -18.48 -17.45 -16.77
CA ASP A 474 -19.47 -17.12 -15.72
C ASP A 474 -20.52 -16.14 -16.31
N PRO A 475 -21.72 -16.63 -16.68
CA PRO A 475 -22.74 -15.81 -17.33
C PRO A 475 -23.29 -14.70 -16.42
N ASP A 476 -23.30 -14.89 -15.11
CA ASP A 476 -23.84 -13.93 -14.16
C ASP A 476 -22.90 -12.73 -13.98
N ILE A 477 -21.59 -13.02 -13.88
CA ILE A 477 -20.57 -11.96 -13.84
C ILE A 477 -20.54 -11.19 -15.17
N GLN A 478 -20.73 -11.86 -16.31
CA GLN A 478 -20.75 -11.18 -17.60
C GLN A 478 -21.99 -10.29 -17.77
N ALA A 479 -23.18 -10.79 -17.41
CA ALA A 479 -24.43 -10.04 -17.47
C ALA A 479 -24.42 -8.82 -16.54
N GLN A 480 -23.91 -8.97 -15.31
CA GLN A 480 -23.82 -7.87 -14.35
C GLN A 480 -22.85 -6.77 -14.82
N LEU A 481 -21.75 -7.16 -15.48
CA LEU A 481 -20.77 -6.22 -16.06
C LEU A 481 -21.27 -5.55 -17.35
N GLU A 482 -22.08 -6.21 -18.16
CA GLU A 482 -22.71 -5.59 -19.34
C GLU A 482 -23.75 -4.54 -18.92
N ALA A 483 -24.54 -4.82 -17.88
CA ALA A 483 -25.47 -3.87 -17.29
C ALA A 483 -24.76 -2.65 -16.64
N GLU A 484 -23.58 -2.84 -16.04
CA GLU A 484 -22.76 -1.74 -15.48
C GLU A 484 -22.10 -0.92 -16.61
N ARG A 485 -21.63 -1.55 -17.70
CA ARG A 485 -21.11 -0.84 -18.89
C ARG A 485 -22.17 -0.04 -19.63
N ALA A 486 -23.41 -0.52 -19.69
CA ALA A 486 -24.52 0.25 -20.25
C ALA A 486 -24.73 1.53 -19.44
N ARG A 487 -24.61 1.44 -18.10
CA ARG A 487 -24.66 2.59 -17.19
C ARG A 487 -23.46 3.53 -17.34
N ASP A 488 -22.24 3.02 -17.46
CA ASP A 488 -21.04 3.86 -17.57
C ASP A 488 -20.95 4.55 -18.95
N ARG A 489 -21.35 3.87 -20.03
CA ARG A 489 -21.46 4.50 -21.36
C ARG A 489 -22.59 5.54 -21.39
N ALA A 490 -23.71 5.28 -20.71
CA ALA A 490 -24.75 6.28 -20.55
C ALA A 490 -24.22 7.49 -19.76
N TYR A 491 -23.50 7.27 -18.67
CA TYR A 491 -22.90 8.34 -17.86
C TYR A 491 -21.86 9.16 -18.64
N GLU A 492 -20.97 8.54 -19.42
CA GLU A 492 -20.01 9.27 -20.27
C GLU A 492 -20.68 10.00 -21.43
N ARG A 493 -21.72 9.44 -22.05
CA ARG A 493 -22.54 10.17 -23.03
C ARG A 493 -23.22 11.38 -22.39
N THR A 494 -23.76 11.24 -21.17
CA THR A 494 -24.33 12.36 -20.41
C THR A 494 -23.26 13.38 -20.02
N ARG A 495 -22.03 12.95 -19.68
CA ARG A 495 -20.92 13.84 -19.34
C ARG A 495 -20.38 14.61 -20.56
N LEU A 496 -20.27 13.96 -21.71
CA LEU A 496 -19.86 14.59 -22.97
C LEU A 496 -20.95 15.53 -23.51
N ALA A 497 -22.23 15.14 -23.38
CA ALA A 497 -23.37 16.02 -23.68
C ALA A 497 -23.42 17.24 -22.74
N ALA A 498 -23.15 17.06 -21.44
CA ALA A 498 -23.03 18.15 -20.48
C ALA A 498 -21.83 19.09 -20.79
N ARG A 499 -20.79 18.57 -21.44
CA ARG A 499 -19.62 19.35 -21.87
C ARG A 499 -19.88 20.13 -23.15
N SER A 500 -20.72 19.63 -24.06
CA SER A 500 -21.13 20.36 -25.27
C SER A 500 -22.28 21.35 -25.03
N GLN A 501 -23.08 21.15 -23.97
CA GLN A 501 -24.15 22.07 -23.55
C GLN A 501 -23.68 23.18 -22.60
N MET A 502 -22.39 23.21 -22.24
CA MET A 502 -21.77 24.31 -21.48
C MET A 502 -21.52 25.55 -22.38
N SER A 503 -22.53 25.97 -23.13
CA SER A 503 -22.66 27.31 -23.70
C SER A 503 -24.09 27.82 -23.68
N GLY A 504 -25.04 27.10 -23.07
CA GLY A 504 -26.42 27.58 -23.06
C GLY A 504 -27.28 26.90 -22.01
N VAL A 505 -27.87 27.76 -21.19
CA VAL A 505 -29.24 27.61 -20.65
C VAL A 505 -29.36 26.93 -19.28
N LEU A 506 -29.37 27.78 -18.25
CA LEU A 506 -29.82 27.56 -16.88
C LEU A 506 -31.35 27.30 -16.73
N THR A 507 -32.10 27.05 -17.79
CA THR A 507 -33.58 26.93 -17.70
C THR A 507 -34.15 25.53 -17.94
N ASN A 508 -33.34 24.53 -18.28
CA ASN A 508 -33.83 23.17 -18.58
C ASN A 508 -33.79 22.18 -17.40
N SER A 509 -33.11 22.50 -16.30
CA SER A 509 -32.95 21.57 -15.16
C SER A 509 -34.23 21.35 -14.35
N LEU A 510 -35.22 22.25 -14.44
CA LEU A 510 -36.52 22.08 -13.78
C LEU A 510 -37.51 21.20 -14.56
N ARG A 511 -37.32 21.03 -15.88
CA ARG A 511 -38.25 20.27 -16.73
C ARG A 511 -37.99 18.76 -16.76
N LEU A 512 -36.75 18.34 -16.47
CA LEU A 512 -36.38 16.92 -16.48
C LEU A 512 -36.74 16.16 -15.19
N LEU A 513 -37.00 16.88 -14.09
CA LEU A 513 -37.46 16.27 -12.85
C LEU A 513 -38.97 15.95 -12.85
N SER A 514 -39.75 16.46 -13.82
CA SER A 514 -41.21 16.23 -13.88
C SER A 514 -41.63 15.02 -14.74
N SER A 515 -40.71 14.33 -15.41
CA SER A 515 -41.05 13.36 -16.49
C SER A 515 -40.93 11.89 -16.10
N ASN A 516 -40.52 11.56 -14.87
CA ASN A 516 -40.28 10.17 -14.48
C ASN A 516 -41.22 9.76 -13.34
N GLU A 517 -42.41 9.26 -13.69
CA GLU A 517 -43.49 8.89 -12.74
C GLU A 517 -43.02 7.98 -11.60
N ARG A 518 -42.08 7.07 -11.86
CA ARG A 518 -41.51 6.16 -10.84
C ARG A 518 -40.55 6.86 -9.87
N VAL A 519 -39.80 7.86 -10.34
CA VAL A 519 -38.90 8.64 -9.48
C VAL A 519 -39.72 9.61 -8.64
N ASN A 520 -40.79 10.19 -9.19
CA ASN A 520 -41.73 11.01 -8.45
C ASN A 520 -42.44 10.20 -7.36
N ALA A 521 -42.84 8.96 -7.61
CA ALA A 521 -43.45 8.11 -6.58
C ALA A 521 -42.49 7.78 -5.43
N CYS A 522 -41.23 7.45 -5.74
CA CYS A 522 -40.20 7.17 -4.74
C CYS A 522 -39.82 8.43 -3.94
N MET A 523 -39.58 9.55 -4.63
CA MET A 523 -39.28 10.83 -3.99
C MET A 523 -40.44 11.33 -3.15
N LEU A 524 -41.69 11.17 -3.61
CA LEU A 524 -42.87 11.54 -2.84
C LEU A 524 -43.05 10.65 -1.61
N SER A 525 -42.70 9.35 -1.70
CA SER A 525 -42.68 8.45 -0.55
C SER A 525 -41.62 8.85 0.48
N VAL A 526 -40.42 9.21 0.02
CA VAL A 526 -39.34 9.70 0.90
C VAL A 526 -39.72 11.04 1.53
N VAL A 527 -40.29 11.97 0.78
CA VAL A 527 -40.77 13.26 1.28
C VAL A 527 -41.89 13.06 2.30
N ARG A 528 -42.86 12.18 2.02
CA ARG A 528 -43.92 11.83 2.99
C ARG A 528 -43.36 11.23 4.26
N PHE A 529 -42.40 10.31 4.15
CA PHE A 529 -41.74 9.71 5.31
C PHE A 529 -41.00 10.76 6.14
N VAL A 530 -40.21 11.62 5.50
CA VAL A 530 -39.50 12.71 6.19
C VAL A 530 -40.49 13.67 6.84
N SER A 531 -41.58 14.05 6.16
CA SER A 531 -42.61 14.93 6.73
C SER A 531 -43.32 14.29 7.93
N VAL A 532 -43.60 12.98 7.90
CA VAL A 532 -44.18 12.28 9.04
C VAL A 532 -43.20 12.22 10.21
N VAL A 533 -41.92 11.91 9.96
CA VAL A 533 -40.89 11.87 11.01
C VAL A 533 -40.69 13.26 11.63
N VAL A 534 -40.62 14.31 10.81
CA VAL A 534 -40.52 15.69 11.29
C VAL A 534 -41.78 16.10 12.07
N GLY A 535 -42.98 15.76 11.57
CA GLY A 535 -44.24 16.03 12.27
C GLY A 535 -44.33 15.33 13.63
N VAL A 536 -43.95 14.05 13.70
CA VAL A 536 -43.88 13.31 14.97
C VAL A 536 -42.88 13.94 15.92
N LEU A 537 -41.69 14.34 15.46
CA LEU A 537 -40.70 15.04 16.28
C LEU A 537 -41.22 16.40 16.78
N LEU A 538 -41.91 17.16 15.93
CA LEU A 538 -42.48 18.47 16.29
C LEU A 538 -43.60 18.38 17.34
N VAL A 539 -44.25 17.22 17.49
CA VAL A 539 -45.28 17.01 18.53
C VAL A 539 -44.67 16.36 19.78
N THR A 540 -43.86 15.31 19.60
CA THR A 540 -43.31 14.52 20.70
C THR A 540 -42.27 15.27 21.51
N VAL A 541 -41.40 16.06 20.88
CA VAL A 541 -40.35 16.80 21.59
C VAL A 541 -40.94 17.88 22.50
N PRO A 542 -41.86 18.76 22.05
CA PRO A 542 -42.51 19.71 22.94
C PRO A 542 -43.36 19.05 24.04
N ALA A 543 -44.08 17.97 23.74
CA ALA A 543 -44.85 17.25 24.74
C ALA A 543 -43.97 16.64 25.84
N LEU A 544 -42.81 16.07 25.47
CA LEU A 544 -41.83 15.56 26.43
C LEU A 544 -41.26 16.69 27.29
N LEU A 545 -40.98 17.85 26.69
CA LEU A 545 -40.47 19.03 27.40
C LEU A 545 -41.50 19.60 28.38
N LEU A 546 -42.79 19.63 28.02
CA LEU A 546 -43.88 20.03 28.91
C LEU A 546 -44.06 19.03 30.07
N LEU A 547 -43.96 17.72 29.80
CA LEU A 547 -43.96 16.70 30.85
C LEU A 547 -42.76 16.86 31.79
N LEU A 548 -41.60 17.23 31.25
CA LEU A 548 -40.39 17.50 32.03
C LEU A 548 -40.47 18.81 32.83
N GLU A 549 -41.27 19.81 32.43
CA GLU A 549 -41.56 21.01 33.25
C GLU A 549 -42.69 20.80 34.29
N SER A 550 -43.63 19.90 34.05
CA SER A 550 -44.80 19.73 34.93
C SER A 550 -44.45 19.17 36.33
N ASP A 551 -45.14 19.57 37.40
CA ASP A 551 -44.94 19.06 38.78
C ASP A 551 -45.44 17.61 38.99
N ILE A 552 -45.43 16.84 37.91
CA ILE A 552 -45.76 15.43 37.80
C ILE A 552 -44.64 14.62 38.50
N ASN A 553 -44.94 14.18 39.74
CA ASN A 553 -44.06 13.38 40.60
C ASN A 553 -43.99 11.90 40.17
N TRP A 554 -43.41 11.63 39.00
CA TRP A 554 -43.03 10.28 38.58
C TRP A 554 -41.53 10.10 38.78
N SER A 555 -41.12 9.04 39.48
CA SER A 555 -39.72 8.77 39.86
C SER A 555 -38.73 8.86 38.69
N PHE A 556 -39.14 8.40 37.51
CA PHE A 556 -38.33 8.46 36.29
C PHE A 556 -38.08 9.89 35.77
N LEU A 557 -39.08 10.77 35.79
CA LEU A 557 -38.92 12.17 35.35
C LEU A 557 -38.08 12.97 36.34
N HIS A 558 -38.21 12.66 37.63
CA HIS A 558 -37.39 13.25 38.68
C HIS A 558 -35.91 12.90 38.52
N GLU A 559 -35.58 11.64 38.21
CA GLU A 559 -34.19 11.24 37.89
C GLU A 559 -33.63 11.97 36.66
N ILE A 560 -34.44 12.16 35.60
CA ILE A 560 -34.00 12.88 34.41
C ILE A 560 -33.74 14.36 34.71
N ARG A 561 -34.58 15.01 35.52
CA ARG A 561 -34.39 16.42 35.92
C ARG A 561 -33.08 16.67 36.67
N GLN A 562 -32.59 15.69 37.40
CA GLN A 562 -31.36 15.78 38.20
C GLN A 562 -30.09 15.44 37.41
N THR A 563 -30.20 15.10 36.11
CA THR A 563 -29.02 14.87 35.28
C THR A 563 -28.37 16.19 34.87
N PRO A 564 -27.04 16.35 35.02
CA PRO A 564 -26.34 17.59 34.67
C PRO A 564 -26.49 17.94 33.18
N GLU A 565 -26.68 16.94 32.31
CA GLU A 565 -26.94 17.13 30.90
C GLU A 565 -28.32 17.75 30.64
N PHE A 566 -29.34 17.37 31.43
CA PHE A 566 -30.66 17.98 31.34
C PHE A 566 -30.65 19.41 31.87
N GLU A 567 -30.02 19.68 33.01
CA GLU A 567 -29.87 21.04 33.53
C GLU A 567 -29.15 21.95 32.53
N GLN A 568 -28.03 21.50 31.96
CA GLN A 568 -27.31 22.27 30.94
C GLN A 568 -28.21 22.54 29.72
N PHE A 569 -28.87 21.52 29.18
CA PHE A 569 -29.77 21.70 28.04
C PHE A 569 -30.94 22.63 28.37
N HIS A 570 -31.52 22.49 29.57
CA HIS A 570 -32.67 23.26 30.03
C HIS A 570 -32.32 24.75 30.11
N TYR A 571 -31.21 25.11 30.75
CA TYR A 571 -30.79 26.50 30.90
C TYR A 571 -30.20 27.11 29.62
N GLU A 572 -29.37 26.36 28.87
CA GLU A 572 -28.62 26.90 27.74
C GLU A 572 -29.47 27.03 26.47
N TYR A 573 -30.43 26.13 26.25
CA TYR A 573 -31.18 26.08 24.98
C TYR A 573 -32.70 26.21 25.18
N TYR A 574 -33.27 25.55 26.18
CA TYR A 574 -34.73 25.49 26.32
C TYR A 574 -35.33 26.77 26.93
N CYS A 575 -34.79 27.30 28.03
CA CYS A 575 -35.29 28.55 28.64
C CYS A 575 -35.23 29.75 27.68
N PRO A 576 -34.13 29.97 26.92
CA PRO A 576 -34.09 31.02 25.89
C PRO A 576 -35.12 30.81 24.78
N LEU A 577 -35.28 29.57 24.30
CA LEU A 577 -36.25 29.23 23.26
C LEU A 577 -37.69 29.47 23.74
N ARG A 578 -38.03 29.06 24.97
CA ARG A 578 -39.34 29.28 25.58
C ARG A 578 -39.67 30.77 25.69
N ARG A 579 -38.72 31.59 26.16
CA ARG A 579 -38.88 33.05 26.22
C ARG A 579 -39.10 33.65 24.83
N TRP A 580 -38.31 33.23 23.85
CA TRP A 580 -38.46 33.69 22.47
C TRP A 580 -39.82 33.32 21.86
N ILE A 581 -40.29 32.09 22.08
CA ILE A 581 -41.62 31.64 21.62
C ILE A 581 -42.73 32.45 22.28
N LEU A 582 -42.69 32.65 23.60
CA LEU A 582 -43.68 33.45 24.31
C LEU A 582 -43.70 34.90 23.83
N CYS A 583 -42.54 35.51 23.60
CA CYS A 583 -42.47 36.85 23.00
C CYS A 583 -43.07 36.88 21.59
N ARG A 584 -42.82 35.86 20.76
CA ARG A 584 -43.39 35.78 19.41
C ARG A 584 -44.90 35.56 19.40
N ILE A 585 -45.42 34.75 20.32
CA ILE A 585 -46.86 34.55 20.50
C ILE A 585 -47.50 35.85 21.00
N SER A 586 -46.88 36.54 21.96
CA SER A 586 -47.35 37.85 22.46
C SER A 586 -47.43 38.88 21.32
N MET A 587 -46.37 39.01 20.52
CA MET A 587 -46.37 39.93 19.35
C MET A 587 -47.42 39.53 18.30
N ALA A 588 -47.62 38.23 18.07
CA ALA A 588 -48.64 37.75 17.14
C ALA A 588 -50.07 38.02 17.66
N MET A 589 -50.29 37.87 18.96
CA MET A 589 -51.56 38.16 19.61
C MET A 589 -51.85 39.67 19.64
N GLU A 590 -50.84 40.51 19.89
CA GLU A 590 -50.98 41.97 19.79
C GLU A 590 -51.35 42.42 18.37
N ASN A 591 -50.75 41.82 17.34
CA ASN A 591 -51.11 42.10 15.94
C ASN A 591 -52.51 41.59 15.55
N LEU A 592 -53.02 40.54 16.22
CA LEU A 592 -54.37 39.99 16.00
C LEU A 592 -55.47 40.78 16.73
N TRP A 593 -55.10 41.66 17.67
CA TRP A 593 -56.01 42.50 18.46
C TRP A 593 -55.89 44.00 18.08
N SER A 594 -55.04 44.32 17.09
CA SER A 594 -54.82 45.68 16.58
C SER A 594 -55.55 45.99 15.26
N ASP A 595 -56.37 45.05 14.77
CA ASP A 595 -57.43 45.24 13.78
C ASP A 595 -58.80 45.15 14.48
#